data_AF-A0A830HA70-F1
#
_entry.id   AF-A0A830HA70-F1
#
_cell.length_a   1.000
_cell.length_b   1.000
_cell.length_c   1.000
_cell.angle_alpha   90.00
_cell.angle_beta   90.00
_cell.angle_gamma   90.00
#
_symmetry.space_group_name_H-M   'P 1'
#
loop_
_entity.id
_entity.type
_entity.pdbx_description
1 polymer ?
#
loop_
_entity_poly.entity_id
_entity_poly.type
_entity_poly.pdbx_seq_one_letter_code
_entity_poly.pdbx_strand_id
1 'polypeptide(L)'
;MVYAGYAPGTSSGAYAEISDLSKALRSTGGSPGMISNVASLETMLKICSNVAKAPLELKFRRIRLTNPKVAALLDGAPTQILTTFLGWTVEAGTGEETNETFLTLPADKQINQGNVREIFDAVEFRKKKAADDARAAAARKKPMDPEKAKMMAQLEADRKERSSTREAVTEDSKNQWHKGGNGAQITRAADVGIGCSKGG
;
A
#
# COMPACT_ATOMS: atom_id res chain seq x y z
N MET A 1 5.54 29.30 -14.13
CA MET A 1 5.66 27.87 -14.45
C MET A 1 4.58 27.13 -13.69
N VAL A 2 3.42 26.94 -14.33
CA VAL A 2 2.24 26.33 -13.70
C VAL A 2 2.39 24.82 -13.85
N TYR A 3 2.59 24.13 -12.72
CA TYR A 3 2.66 22.68 -12.67
C TYR A 3 1.23 22.15 -12.88
N ALA A 4 0.97 21.61 -14.07
CA ALA A 4 -0.32 21.00 -14.39
C ALA A 4 -0.54 19.81 -13.45
N GLY A 5 -1.37 20.04 -12.43
CA GLY A 5 -1.86 19.02 -11.52
C GLY A 5 -2.51 17.91 -12.32
N TYR A 6 -1.95 16.72 -12.17
CA TYR A 6 -2.52 15.46 -12.63
C TYR A 6 -3.90 15.32 -12.01
N ALA A 7 -4.96 15.63 -12.77
CA ALA A 7 -6.32 15.35 -12.36
C ALA A 7 -6.49 13.82 -12.34
N PRO A 8 -6.75 13.19 -11.19
CA PRO A 8 -7.11 11.77 -11.17
C PRO A 8 -8.43 11.66 -11.92
N GLY A 9 -8.37 11.05 -13.10
CA GLY A 9 -9.55 10.79 -13.91
C GLY A 9 -10.62 10.14 -13.04
N THR A 10 -11.76 10.80 -12.94
CA THR A 10 -13.00 10.24 -12.45
C THR A 10 -13.43 9.13 -13.41
N SER A 11 -12.86 7.94 -13.28
CA SER A 11 -13.47 6.72 -13.79
C SER A 11 -14.61 6.36 -12.86
N SER A 12 -15.76 7.00 -13.09
CA SER A 12 -17.08 6.51 -12.71
C SER A 12 -17.24 5.10 -13.29
N GLY A 13 -16.99 4.09 -12.47
CA GLY A 13 -17.02 2.70 -12.92
C GLY A 13 -16.89 1.73 -11.78
N ALA A 14 -17.80 1.85 -10.79
CA ALA A 14 -17.98 0.92 -9.69
C ALA A 14 -16.77 0.72 -8.76
N TYR A 15 -17.04 0.40 -7.50
CA TYR A 15 -16.10 -0.41 -6.75
C TYR A 15 -16.03 -1.74 -7.48
N ALA A 16 -15.18 -1.87 -8.51
CA ALA A 16 -14.87 -3.16 -9.09
C ALA A 16 -14.27 -3.94 -7.93
N GLU A 17 -15.08 -4.84 -7.36
CA GLU A 17 -14.63 -5.70 -6.29
C GLU A 17 -13.31 -6.30 -6.73
N ILE A 18 -12.29 -6.18 -5.88
CA ILE A 18 -10.96 -6.69 -6.20
C ILE A 18 -11.15 -8.14 -6.65
N SER A 19 -10.76 -8.44 -7.89
CA SER A 19 -10.85 -9.79 -8.47
C SER A 19 -10.25 -10.80 -7.48
N ASP A 20 -10.83 -11.99 -7.39
CA ASP A 20 -10.36 -12.99 -6.41
C ASP A 20 -8.90 -13.39 -6.66
N LEU A 21 -8.45 -13.34 -7.92
CA LEU A 21 -7.03 -13.46 -8.28
C LEU A 21 -6.20 -12.33 -7.64
N SER A 22 -6.63 -11.07 -7.82
CA SER A 22 -5.99 -9.92 -7.20
C SER A 22 -5.98 -9.97 -5.67
N LYS A 23 -7.05 -10.48 -5.04
CA LYS A 23 -7.09 -10.70 -3.58
C LYS A 23 -6.08 -11.77 -3.16
N ALA A 24 -6.01 -12.88 -3.89
CA ALA A 24 -5.07 -13.97 -3.61
C ALA A 24 -3.61 -13.51 -3.74
N LEU A 25 -3.28 -12.76 -4.80
CA LEU A 25 -1.94 -12.21 -5.03
C LEU A 25 -1.52 -11.17 -3.99
N ARG A 26 -2.48 -10.36 -3.50
CA ARG A 26 -2.23 -9.30 -2.51
C ARG A 26 -2.41 -9.75 -1.07
N SER A 27 -2.91 -10.96 -0.83
CA SER A 27 -3.12 -11.48 0.52
C SER A 27 -1.82 -11.40 1.32
N THR A 28 -1.85 -10.61 2.39
CA THR A 28 -0.71 -10.39 3.31
C THR A 28 -0.96 -10.93 4.71
N GLY A 29 -2.05 -11.66 4.92
CA GLY A 29 -2.36 -12.31 6.20
C GLY A 29 -1.62 -13.65 6.30
N GLY A 30 -1.07 -13.99 7.47
CA GLY A 30 -0.17 -15.13 7.73
C GLY A 30 -0.79 -16.54 7.60
N SER A 31 -1.64 -16.77 6.60
CA SER A 31 -2.13 -18.09 6.22
C SER A 31 -1.04 -18.90 5.51
N PRO A 32 -1.02 -20.24 5.67
CA PRO A 32 -0.15 -21.11 4.88
C PRO A 32 -0.50 -20.94 3.40
N GLY A 33 0.45 -20.53 2.57
CA GLY A 33 0.20 -20.15 1.17
C GLY A 33 0.46 -18.68 0.83
N MET A 34 1.34 -17.99 1.56
CA MET A 34 1.70 -16.59 1.26
C MET A 34 2.82 -16.48 0.22
N ILE A 35 2.64 -15.61 -0.79
CA ILE A 35 3.77 -15.13 -1.60
C ILE A 35 4.48 -14.01 -0.83
N SER A 36 5.56 -14.37 -0.14
CA SER A 36 6.41 -13.42 0.59
C SER A 36 7.41 -12.72 -0.33
N ASN A 37 7.83 -13.37 -1.41
CA ASN A 37 8.91 -12.94 -2.27
C ASN A 37 8.41 -12.22 -3.53
N VAL A 38 8.94 -11.02 -3.80
CA VAL A 38 8.68 -10.27 -5.03
C VAL A 38 9.15 -11.05 -6.26
N ALA A 39 10.27 -11.77 -6.18
CA ALA A 39 10.82 -12.55 -7.28
C ALA A 39 9.88 -13.68 -7.75
N SER A 40 9.09 -14.26 -6.82
CA SER A 40 8.06 -15.25 -7.16
C SER A 40 6.96 -14.63 -8.01
N LEU A 41 6.46 -13.45 -7.63
CA LEU A 41 5.45 -12.72 -8.42
C LEU A 41 5.99 -12.29 -9.78
N GLU A 42 7.24 -11.82 -9.86
CA GLU A 42 7.87 -11.47 -11.14
C GLU A 42 8.04 -12.69 -12.05
N THR A 43 8.32 -13.85 -11.48
CA THR A 43 8.41 -15.12 -12.22
C THR A 43 7.04 -15.53 -12.77
N MET A 44 5.98 -15.47 -11.94
CA MET A 44 4.60 -15.68 -12.38
C MET A 44 4.21 -14.71 -13.49
N LEU A 45 4.55 -13.43 -13.35
CA LEU A 45 4.29 -12.39 -14.35
C LEU A 45 4.96 -12.74 -15.68
N LYS A 46 6.22 -13.14 -15.66
CA LYS A 46 6.97 -13.51 -16.87
C LYS A 46 6.34 -14.70 -17.58
N ILE A 47 5.95 -15.72 -16.81
CA ILE A 47 5.26 -16.90 -17.33
C ILE A 47 3.95 -16.51 -18.00
N CYS A 48 3.08 -15.79 -17.28
CA CYS A 48 1.77 -15.39 -17.78
C CYS A 48 1.86 -14.42 -18.96
N SER A 49 2.83 -13.50 -18.94
CA SER A 49 3.08 -12.56 -20.04
C SER A 49 3.54 -13.27 -21.30
N ASN A 50 4.41 -14.28 -21.19
CA ASN A 50 4.86 -15.06 -22.35
C ASN A 50 3.69 -15.84 -22.99
N VAL A 51 2.85 -16.47 -22.17
CA VAL A 51 1.64 -17.16 -22.66
C VAL A 51 0.66 -16.18 -23.30
N ALA A 52 0.43 -15.01 -22.68
CA ALA A 52 -0.49 -14.01 -23.21
C ALA A 52 0.01 -13.36 -24.51
N LYS A 53 1.32 -13.24 -24.70
CA LYS A 53 1.94 -12.72 -25.95
C LYS A 53 1.93 -13.74 -27.08
N ALA A 54 2.15 -15.02 -26.74
CA ALA A 54 2.28 -16.09 -27.72
C ALA A 54 1.47 -17.32 -27.27
N PRO A 55 0.13 -17.28 -27.40
CA PRO A 55 -0.75 -18.29 -26.81
C PRO A 55 -0.71 -19.65 -27.52
N LEU A 56 -0.18 -19.75 -28.75
CA LEU A 56 -0.10 -21.01 -29.50
C LEU A 56 1.25 -21.75 -29.28
N GLU A 57 2.21 -21.09 -28.64
CA GLU A 57 3.56 -21.63 -28.43
C GLU A 57 3.59 -22.57 -27.23
N LEU A 58 3.65 -23.88 -27.50
CA LEU A 58 3.63 -24.94 -26.48
C LEU A 58 4.75 -24.80 -25.43
N LYS A 59 5.92 -24.28 -25.84
CA LYS A 59 7.06 -24.04 -24.95
C LYS A 59 6.76 -23.04 -23.82
N PHE A 60 5.78 -22.15 -23.99
CA PHE A 60 5.36 -21.22 -22.95
C PHE A 60 4.22 -21.78 -22.08
N ARG A 61 3.52 -22.80 -22.58
CA ARG A 61 2.46 -23.51 -21.86
C ARG A 61 2.96 -24.66 -21.00
N ARG A 62 4.24 -25.03 -21.08
CA ARG A 62 4.82 -26.13 -20.30
C ARG A 62 6.09 -25.68 -19.60
N ILE A 63 6.11 -25.79 -18.28
CA ILE A 63 7.20 -25.30 -17.43
C ILE A 63 7.72 -26.47 -16.60
N ARG A 64 9.04 -26.65 -16.61
CA ARG A 64 9.69 -27.71 -15.84
C ARG A 64 9.91 -27.25 -14.40
N LEU A 65 9.17 -27.84 -13.45
CA LEU A 65 9.29 -27.53 -12.03
C LEU A 65 10.51 -28.19 -11.38
N THR A 66 11.21 -29.10 -12.04
CA THR A 66 12.49 -29.64 -11.56
C THR A 66 13.67 -28.68 -11.73
N ASN A 67 13.52 -27.59 -12.48
CA ASN A 67 14.57 -26.59 -12.56
C ASN A 67 14.67 -25.87 -11.20
N PRO A 68 15.82 -25.95 -10.49
CA PRO A 68 15.92 -25.46 -9.11
C PRO A 68 15.63 -23.96 -8.98
N LYS A 69 15.93 -23.16 -10.02
CA LYS A 69 15.66 -21.72 -10.02
C LYS A 69 14.17 -21.41 -10.09
N VAL A 70 13.43 -22.21 -10.84
CA VAL A 70 11.98 -22.05 -11.02
C VAL A 70 11.23 -22.69 -9.84
N ALA A 71 11.67 -23.87 -9.41
CA ALA A 71 11.14 -24.60 -8.26
C ALA A 71 11.12 -23.72 -7.02
N ALA A 72 12.27 -23.15 -6.64
CA ALA A 72 12.38 -22.33 -5.43
C ALA A 72 11.49 -21.07 -5.45
N LEU A 73 11.12 -20.57 -6.64
CA LEU A 73 10.29 -19.38 -6.78
C LEU A 73 8.79 -19.69 -6.93
N LEU A 74 8.44 -20.88 -7.41
CA LEU A 74 7.06 -21.28 -7.64
C LEU A 74 6.51 -22.24 -6.58
N ASP A 75 7.34 -22.80 -5.73
CA ASP A 75 6.92 -23.79 -4.73
C ASP A 75 5.87 -23.24 -3.74
N GLY A 76 4.90 -24.07 -3.41
CA GLY A 76 3.78 -23.75 -2.54
C GLY A 76 2.78 -22.75 -3.15
N ALA A 77 2.71 -21.57 -2.55
CA ALA A 77 1.69 -20.55 -2.82
C ALA A 77 1.56 -20.09 -4.28
N PRO A 78 2.67 -19.77 -5.00
CA PRO A 78 2.59 -19.30 -6.37
C PRO A 78 1.98 -20.34 -7.29
N THR A 79 2.41 -21.61 -7.17
CA THR A 79 1.84 -22.73 -7.95
C THR A 79 0.37 -22.91 -7.63
N GLN A 80 -0.04 -22.85 -6.37
CA GLN A 80 -1.45 -22.97 -5.99
C GLN A 80 -2.32 -21.86 -6.59
N ILE A 81 -1.81 -20.63 -6.68
CA ILE A 81 -2.53 -19.52 -7.31
C ILE A 81 -2.65 -19.74 -8.82
N LEU A 82 -1.56 -20.17 -9.48
CA LEU A 82 -1.60 -20.49 -10.92
C LEU A 82 -2.60 -21.61 -11.22
N THR A 83 -2.62 -22.68 -10.42
CA THR A 83 -3.53 -23.81 -10.66
C THR A 83 -4.98 -23.45 -10.38
N THR A 84 -5.25 -22.76 -9.26
CA THR A 84 -6.62 -22.45 -8.81
C THR A 84 -7.29 -21.37 -9.67
N PHE A 85 -6.59 -20.29 -10.00
CA PHE A 85 -7.20 -19.12 -10.65
C PHE A 85 -6.94 -19.03 -12.15
N LEU A 86 -5.81 -19.56 -12.62
CA LEU A 86 -5.42 -19.47 -14.04
C LEU A 86 -5.53 -20.80 -14.77
N GLY A 87 -5.91 -21.87 -14.07
CA GLY A 87 -6.21 -23.18 -14.66
C GLY A 87 -4.96 -23.96 -15.09
N TRP A 88 -3.80 -23.69 -14.50
CA TRP A 88 -2.62 -24.53 -14.71
C TRP A 88 -2.81 -25.90 -14.04
N THR A 89 -2.17 -26.93 -14.58
CA THR A 89 -2.18 -28.29 -14.06
C THR A 89 -0.76 -28.74 -13.75
N VAL A 90 -0.59 -29.48 -12.65
CA VAL A 90 0.68 -30.10 -12.29
C VAL A 90 0.66 -31.52 -12.82
N GLU A 91 1.55 -31.82 -13.76
CA GLU A 91 1.67 -33.13 -14.40
C GLU A 91 2.99 -33.78 -13.98
N ALA A 92 2.91 -35.03 -13.50
CA ALA A 92 4.10 -35.86 -13.39
C ALA A 92 4.51 -36.29 -14.81
N GLY A 93 5.80 -36.14 -15.12
CA GLY A 93 6.39 -36.54 -16.38
C GLY A 93 6.09 -38.01 -16.64
N THR A 94 5.36 -38.27 -17.71
CA THR A 94 5.01 -39.62 -18.14
C THR A 94 6.17 -40.15 -18.99
N GLY A 95 7.10 -40.82 -18.32
CA GLY A 95 8.24 -41.52 -18.93
C GLY A 95 9.03 -42.30 -17.86
N GLU A 96 9.50 -43.51 -18.20
CA GLU A 96 10.10 -44.47 -17.25
C GLU A 96 11.42 -44.04 -16.58
N GLU A 97 12.01 -42.88 -16.91
CA GLU A 97 13.35 -42.53 -16.37
C GLU A 97 13.51 -41.15 -15.74
N THR A 98 12.45 -40.34 -15.60
CA THR A 98 12.61 -39.03 -14.96
C THR A 98 11.43 -38.67 -14.08
N ASN A 99 11.64 -38.62 -12.76
CA ASN A 99 10.73 -38.06 -11.76
C ASN A 99 10.58 -36.54 -11.93
N GLU A 100 10.16 -36.09 -13.11
CA GLU A 100 10.10 -34.70 -13.47
C GLU A 100 8.69 -34.17 -13.39
N THR A 101 8.49 -33.16 -12.54
CA THR A 101 7.21 -32.48 -12.44
C THR A 101 7.16 -31.30 -13.41
N PHE A 102 6.07 -31.19 -14.17
CA PHE A 102 5.79 -30.09 -15.09
C PHE A 102 4.54 -29.33 -14.64
N LEU A 103 4.54 -28.01 -14.85
CA LEU A 103 3.37 -27.16 -14.77
C LEU A 103 2.92 -26.86 -16.20
N THR A 104 1.76 -27.37 -16.58
CA THR A 104 1.21 -27.28 -17.94
C THR A 104 -0.05 -26.42 -17.94
N LEU A 105 -0.24 -25.59 -18.97
CA LEU A 105 -1.50 -24.88 -19.21
C LEU A 105 -2.28 -25.61 -20.31
N PRO A 106 -3.42 -26.23 -19.98
CA PRO A 106 -4.29 -26.90 -20.94
C PRO A 106 -4.68 -26.01 -22.13
N ALA A 107 -4.91 -26.62 -23.30
CA ALA A 107 -5.18 -25.89 -24.54
C ALA A 107 -6.50 -25.09 -24.50
N ASP A 108 -7.47 -25.55 -23.72
CA ASP A 108 -8.77 -24.90 -23.49
C ASP A 108 -8.65 -23.62 -22.64
N LYS A 109 -7.57 -23.47 -21.87
CA LYS A 109 -7.33 -22.31 -21.03
C LYS A 109 -6.49 -21.26 -21.77
N GLN A 110 -6.87 -20.00 -21.57
CA GLN A 110 -6.17 -18.84 -22.11
C GLN A 110 -5.87 -17.85 -21.00
N ILE A 111 -4.68 -17.26 -21.06
CA ILE A 111 -4.30 -16.14 -20.21
C ILE A 111 -4.49 -14.86 -21.00
N ASN A 112 -5.36 -13.98 -20.51
CA ASN A 112 -5.61 -12.67 -21.10
C ASN A 112 -4.67 -11.60 -20.52
N GLN A 113 -4.64 -10.41 -21.13
CA GLN A 113 -3.84 -9.29 -20.63
C GLN A 113 -4.38 -8.71 -19.30
N GLY A 114 -5.64 -8.93 -18.96
CA GLY A 114 -6.21 -8.56 -17.66
C GLY A 114 -5.53 -9.29 -16.51
N ASN A 115 -5.40 -10.61 -16.62
CA ASN A 115 -4.70 -11.47 -15.67
C ASN A 115 -3.24 -11.02 -15.49
N VAL A 116 -2.58 -10.69 -16.60
CA VAL A 116 -1.19 -10.19 -16.58
C VAL A 116 -1.11 -8.86 -15.82
N ARG A 117 -2.07 -7.95 -16.05
CA ARG A 117 -2.13 -6.66 -15.36
C ARG A 117 -2.38 -6.83 -13.86
N GLU A 118 -3.28 -7.73 -13.46
CA GLU A 118 -3.53 -8.01 -12.04
C GLU A 118 -2.26 -8.51 -11.32
N ILE A 119 -1.49 -9.39 -11.98
CA ILE A 119 -0.20 -9.87 -11.44
C ILE A 119 0.81 -8.73 -11.37
N PHE A 120 0.88 -7.89 -12.40
CA PHE A 120 1.76 -6.71 -12.41
C PHE A 120 1.44 -5.76 -11.26
N ASP A 121 0.17 -5.43 -11.06
CA ASP A 121 -0.25 -4.53 -9.98
C ASP A 121 0.06 -5.13 -8.59
N ALA A 122 0.02 -6.46 -8.46
CA ALA A 122 0.44 -7.15 -7.24
C ALA A 122 1.97 -7.06 -7.00
N VAL A 123 2.79 -7.14 -8.06
CA VAL A 123 4.24 -6.92 -7.98
C VAL A 123 4.52 -5.49 -7.50
N GLU A 124 3.88 -4.48 -8.12
CA GLU A 124 4.07 -3.08 -7.72
C GLU A 124 3.61 -2.82 -6.29
N PHE A 125 2.46 -3.38 -5.90
CA PHE A 125 1.96 -3.30 -4.54
C PHE A 125 2.97 -3.85 -3.53
N ARG A 126 3.56 -5.02 -3.80
CA ARG A 126 4.55 -5.64 -2.90
C ARG A 126 5.86 -4.86 -2.85
N LYS A 127 6.35 -4.35 -3.98
CA LYS A 127 7.54 -3.47 -4.01
C LYS A 127 7.33 -2.21 -3.18
N LYS A 128 6.16 -1.56 -3.34
CA LYS A 128 5.79 -0.38 -2.57
C LYS A 128 5.69 -0.69 -1.07
N LYS A 129 5.00 -1.77 -0.70
CA LYS A 129 4.88 -2.20 0.70
C LYS A 129 6.24 -2.50 1.33
N ALA A 130 7.12 -3.21 0.62
CA ALA A 130 8.48 -3.49 1.10
C ALA A 130 9.30 -2.19 1.30
N ALA A 131 9.17 -1.21 0.40
CA ALA A 131 9.81 0.09 0.55
C ALA A 131 9.26 0.89 1.74
N ASP A 132 7.95 0.90 1.93
CA ASP A 132 7.29 1.56 3.05
C ASP A 132 7.67 0.91 4.40
N ASP A 133 7.71 -0.42 4.47
CA ASP A 133 8.14 -1.19 5.64
C ASP A 133 9.62 -0.91 5.96
N ALA A 134 10.49 -0.85 4.94
CA ALA A 134 11.90 -0.49 5.11
C ALA A 134 12.06 0.95 5.62
N ARG A 135 11.26 1.89 5.10
CA ARG A 135 11.25 3.29 5.54
C ARG A 135 10.76 3.41 6.99
N ALA A 136 9.71 2.69 7.35
CA ALA A 136 9.19 2.65 8.72
C ALA A 136 10.22 2.04 9.70
N ALA A 137 10.87 0.95 9.30
CA ALA A 137 11.94 0.32 10.08
C ALA A 137 13.15 1.26 10.26
N ALA A 138 13.55 1.97 9.21
CA ALA A 138 14.62 2.97 9.30
C ALA A 138 14.23 4.15 10.21
N ALA A 139 12.98 4.62 10.16
CA ALA A 139 12.49 5.67 11.05
C ALA A 139 12.51 5.25 12.53
N ARG A 140 12.19 3.99 12.84
CA ARG A 140 12.27 3.44 14.21
C ARG A 140 13.71 3.34 14.73
N LYS A 141 14.69 3.16 13.85
CA LYS A 141 16.11 3.04 14.21
C LYS A 141 16.84 4.38 14.33
N LYS A 142 16.24 5.49 13.87
CA LYS A 142 16.84 6.81 14.03
C LYS A 142 16.81 7.18 15.52
N PRO A 143 17.96 7.40 16.18
CA PRO A 143 17.97 7.91 17.54
C PRO A 143 17.27 9.27 17.53
N MET A 144 16.37 9.50 18.49
CA MET A 144 15.81 10.84 18.66
C MET A 144 16.96 11.82 18.89
N ASP A 145 16.93 12.93 18.15
CA ASP A 145 17.88 14.03 18.31
C ASP A 145 17.92 14.45 19.79
N PRO A 146 19.10 14.51 20.45
CA PRO A 146 19.20 14.77 21.89
C PRO A 146 18.53 16.08 22.32
N GLU A 147 18.46 17.09 21.45
CA GLU A 147 17.74 18.33 21.72
C GLU A 147 16.21 18.13 21.73
N LYS A 148 15.69 17.34 20.79
CA LYS A 148 14.26 17.01 20.72
C LYS A 148 13.84 16.13 21.91
N ALA A 149 14.71 15.24 22.37
CA ALA A 149 14.47 14.45 23.57
C ALA A 149 14.38 15.33 24.83
N LYS A 150 15.28 16.32 24.97
CA LYS A 150 15.23 17.30 26.07
C LYS A 150 13.96 18.16 26.02
N MET A 151 13.57 18.64 24.83
CA MET A 151 12.35 19.42 24.64
C MET A 151 11.08 18.61 24.98
N MET A 152 11.02 17.34 24.59
CA MET A 152 9.89 16.46 24.94
C MET A 152 9.83 16.17 26.43
N ALA A 153 10.98 15.95 27.09
CA ALA A 153 11.05 15.77 28.54
C ALA A 153 10.59 17.03 29.31
N GLN A 154 10.95 18.23 28.82
CA GLN A 154 10.50 19.49 29.39
C GLN A 154 8.98 19.69 29.22
N LEU A 155 8.42 19.36 28.06
CA LEU A 155 6.97 19.42 27.83
C LEU A 155 6.19 18.38 28.68
N GLU A 156 6.79 17.22 28.94
CA GLU A 156 6.19 16.20 29.80
C GLU A 156 6.24 16.63 31.27
N ALA A 157 7.34 17.25 31.71
CA ALA A 157 7.43 17.87 33.03
C ALA A 157 6.38 18.99 33.21
N ASP A 158 6.29 19.92 32.25
CA ASP A 158 5.28 20.98 32.25
C ASP A 158 3.85 20.44 32.23
N ARG A 159 3.59 19.38 31.46
CA ARG A 159 2.28 18.72 31.44
C ARG A 159 1.97 18.07 32.78
N LYS A 160 2.95 17.43 33.40
CA LYS A 160 2.80 16.78 34.70
C LYS A 160 2.55 17.82 35.79
N GLU A 161 3.31 18.91 35.83
CA GLU A 161 3.10 20.04 36.73
C GLU A 161 1.74 20.70 36.52
N ARG A 162 1.28 20.88 35.27
CA ARG A 162 -0.07 21.36 34.97
C ARG A 162 -1.16 20.39 35.41
N SER A 163 -0.91 19.09 35.36
CA SER A 163 -1.88 18.08 35.81
C SER A 163 -1.92 17.92 37.33
N SER A 164 -0.82 18.18 38.04
CA SER A 164 -0.73 18.05 39.50
C SER A 164 -1.11 19.34 40.24
N THR A 165 -0.88 20.50 39.63
CA THR A 165 -1.08 21.81 40.29
C THR A 165 -2.42 22.45 39.95
N ARG A 166 -3.07 22.01 38.86
CA ARG A 166 -4.36 22.56 38.44
C ARG A 166 -5.46 21.72 39.07
N GLU A 167 -6.01 22.18 40.19
CA GLU A 167 -7.41 21.85 40.54
C GLU A 167 -8.25 22.09 39.28
N ALA A 168 -9.14 21.16 38.95
CA ALA A 168 -10.00 21.28 37.77
C ALA A 168 -10.56 22.71 37.75
N VAL A 169 -10.26 23.48 36.70
CA VAL A 169 -10.84 24.81 36.52
C VAL A 169 -12.30 24.56 36.19
N THR A 170 -13.08 24.37 37.25
CA THR A 170 -14.53 24.26 37.28
C THR A 170 -15.18 25.64 37.26
N GLU A 171 -14.37 26.70 37.28
CA GLU A 171 -14.84 28.04 37.02
C GLU A 171 -15.01 28.21 35.51
N ASP A 172 -16.28 28.17 35.08
CA ASP A 172 -16.67 28.58 33.75
C ASP A 172 -16.00 29.93 33.44
N SER A 173 -15.27 29.98 32.33
CA SER A 173 -14.71 31.20 31.79
C SER A 173 -15.84 32.21 31.55
N LYS A 174 -16.15 33.02 32.56
CA LYS A 174 -17.06 34.14 32.42
C LYS A 174 -16.40 35.11 31.45
N ASN A 175 -17.05 35.28 30.30
CA ASN A 175 -16.70 36.31 29.35
C ASN A 175 -16.66 37.63 30.13
N GLN A 176 -15.48 38.25 30.25
CA GLN A 176 -15.31 39.55 30.89
C GLN A 176 -16.05 40.57 30.02
N TRP A 177 -17.35 40.73 30.29
CA TRP A 177 -18.20 41.70 29.62
C TRP A 177 -17.80 43.08 30.14
N HIS A 178 -16.89 43.74 29.43
CA HIS A 178 -16.61 45.15 29.71
C HIS A 178 -17.89 45.98 29.47
N LYS A 179 -18.17 46.93 30.37
CA LYS A 179 -19.28 47.90 30.27
C LYS A 179 -19.12 48.74 29.00
N GLY A 180 -19.60 48.21 27.88
CA GLY A 180 -19.38 48.73 26.53
C GLY A 180 -19.77 47.77 25.42
N GLY A 181 -20.09 46.51 25.73
CA GLY A 181 -20.78 45.60 24.79
C GLY A 181 -19.89 44.89 23.77
N ASN A 182 -18.56 45.00 23.85
CA ASN A 182 -17.63 44.17 23.08
C ASN A 182 -16.74 43.38 24.05
N GLY A 183 -16.86 42.05 24.03
CA GLY A 183 -15.95 41.15 24.71
C GLY A 183 -14.58 41.11 24.02
N ALA A 184 -13.52 40.96 24.83
CA ALA A 184 -12.10 41.06 24.49
C ALA A 184 -11.70 42.39 23.81
N GLN A 185 -10.49 42.89 24.10
CA GLN A 185 -9.90 44.05 23.43
C GLN A 185 -9.59 43.73 21.96
N ILE A 186 -10.63 43.53 21.15
CA ILE A 186 -10.50 43.37 19.71
C ILE A 186 -10.42 44.78 19.15
N THR A 187 -9.19 45.23 18.89
CA THR A 187 -8.95 46.47 18.12
C THR A 187 -9.58 46.29 16.74
N ARG A 188 -10.63 47.04 16.44
CA ARG A 188 -11.30 46.98 15.14
C ARG A 188 -10.54 47.86 14.15
N ALA A 189 -10.65 47.56 12.85
CA ALA A 189 -10.04 48.37 11.80
C ALA A 189 -10.42 49.87 11.89
N ALA A 190 -11.62 50.17 12.39
CA ALA A 190 -12.08 51.53 12.64
C ALA A 190 -11.32 52.24 13.78
N ASP A 191 -10.89 51.51 14.82
CA ASP A 191 -10.14 52.06 15.96
C ASP A 191 -8.71 52.50 15.55
N VAL A 192 -8.21 51.95 14.45
CA VAL A 192 -6.89 52.26 13.86
C VAL A 192 -7.02 53.21 12.65
N GLY A 193 -8.21 53.77 12.40
CA GLY A 193 -8.45 54.74 11.34
C GLY A 193 -8.44 54.16 9.91
N ILE A 194 -8.50 52.83 9.74
CA ILE A 194 -8.53 52.19 8.43
C ILE A 194 -9.99 52.18 7.94
N GLY A 195 -10.31 52.99 6.93
CA GLY A 195 -11.60 52.99 6.23
C GLY A 195 -12.50 54.22 6.45
N CYS A 196 -12.06 55.24 7.19
CA CYS A 196 -12.79 56.51 7.26
C CYS A 196 -12.43 57.41 6.06
N SER A 197 -13.00 57.14 4.89
CA SER A 197 -13.01 58.13 3.80
C SER A 197 -13.99 59.25 4.16
N LYS A 198 -13.47 60.40 4.62
CA LYS A 198 -14.24 61.66 4.59
C LYS A 198 -14.30 62.13 3.13
N GLY A 199 -15.32 61.66 2.42
CA GLY A 199 -15.80 62.29 1.19
C GLY A 199 -16.80 63.38 1.58
N GLY A 200 -16.47 64.63 1.27
CA GLY A 200 -17.23 65.83 1.56
C GLY A 200 -16.31 67.04 1.66
#